data_AF-A0A4R5KDE0-F1
#
_entry.id   AF-A0A4R5KDE0-F1
#
_cell.length_a   1.000
_cell.length_b   1.000
_cell.length_c   1.000
_cell.angle_alpha   90.00
_cell.angle_beta   90.00
_cell.angle_gamma   90.00
#
_symmetry.space_group_name_H-M   'P 1'
#
loop_
_entity.id
_entity.type
_entity.pdbx_description
1 polymer ?
#
loop_
_entity_poly.entity_id
_entity_poly.type
_entity_poly.pdbx_seq_one_letter_code
_entity_poly.pdbx_strand_id
1 'polypeptide(L)'
;MSEYILVSTTERYKTVTDNPDLDTVAEYEYYFFGKKKTTFSICKIKNPVTRIVIQGVSEVFPDNSIPLKVFPKFETTAEIEKEIYELDQDKDSKIVKV
;
A
#
# COMPACT_ATOMS: atom_id res chain seq x y z
N MET A 1 -6.43 -19.20 6.74
CA MET A 1 -6.78 -18.22 5.69
C MET A 1 -5.65 -17.21 5.61
N SER A 2 -5.21 -16.83 4.41
CA SER A 2 -4.21 -15.77 4.28
C SER A 2 -4.92 -14.43 4.41
N GLU A 3 -4.34 -13.49 5.15
CA GLU A 3 -4.86 -12.13 5.26
C GLU A 3 -3.89 -11.17 4.55
N TYR A 4 -4.44 -10.26 3.76
CA TYR A 4 -3.69 -9.23 3.02
C TYR A 4 -4.11 -7.83 3.46
N ILE A 5 -3.21 -6.88 3.29
CA ILE A 5 -3.48 -5.44 3.46
C ILE A 5 -3.07 -4.68 2.20
N LEU A 6 -3.77 -3.58 1.94
CA LEU A 6 -3.39 -2.58 0.97
C LEU A 6 -2.76 -1.40 1.71
N VAL A 7 -1.53 -1.05 1.34
CA VAL A 7 -0.85 0.14 1.85
C VAL A 7 -0.42 1.03 0.70
N SER A 8 -0.20 2.31 0.99
CA SER A 8 0.19 3.29 -0.01
C SER A 8 1.44 4.07 0.42
N THR A 9 2.23 4.43 -0.57
CA THR A 9 3.37 5.33 -0.47
C THR A 9 3.13 6.52 -1.40
N THR A 10 3.29 7.72 -0.85
CA THR A 10 3.13 9.01 -1.54
C THR A 10 4.44 9.78 -1.45
N GLU A 11 4.49 10.97 -2.04
CA GLU A 11 5.64 11.89 -1.90
C GLU A 11 5.91 12.33 -0.46
N ARG A 12 4.90 12.28 0.42
CA ARG A 12 5.00 12.77 1.80
C ARG A 12 5.23 11.66 2.81
N TYR A 13 4.56 10.53 2.62
CA TYR A 13 4.57 9.42 3.57
C TYR A 13 4.80 8.10 2.86
N LYS A 14 5.64 7.27 3.47
CA LYS A 14 5.93 5.91 3.03
C LYS A 14 5.56 4.93 4.12
N THR A 15 4.92 3.83 3.71
CA THR A 15 4.74 2.67 4.58
C THR A 15 5.95 1.75 4.48
N VAL A 16 6.55 1.36 5.61
CA VAL A 16 7.71 0.44 5.64
C VAL A 16 7.22 -0.99 5.50
N THR A 17 7.30 -1.51 4.28
CA THR A 17 6.86 -2.87 3.94
C THR A 17 7.97 -3.91 3.97
N ASP A 18 9.23 -3.47 3.94
CA ASP A 18 10.41 -4.33 4.07
C ASP A 18 10.66 -4.67 5.54
N ASN A 19 9.98 -5.71 6.03
CA ASN A 19 10.13 -6.21 7.39
C ASN A 19 9.73 -7.70 7.48
N PRO A 20 10.12 -8.42 8.55
CA PRO A 20 9.81 -9.84 8.70
C PRO A 20 8.33 -10.19 8.86
N ASP A 21 7.49 -9.22 9.22
CA ASP A 21 6.08 -9.43 9.56
C ASP A 21 5.15 -9.27 8.35
N LEU A 22 5.67 -8.77 7.21
CA LEU A 22 4.95 -8.59 5.96
C LEU A 22 5.67 -9.29 4.79
N ASP A 23 4.91 -9.64 3.76
CA ASP A 23 5.42 -10.02 2.46
C ASP A 23 4.83 -9.08 1.41
N THR A 24 5.63 -8.29 0.71
CA THR A 24 5.10 -7.52 -0.42
C THR A 24 4.88 -8.48 -1.59
N VAL A 25 3.64 -8.62 -2.04
CA VAL A 25 3.23 -9.60 -3.07
C VAL A 25 3.12 -8.94 -4.44
N ALA A 26 2.72 -7.68 -4.49
CA ALA A 26 2.58 -6.91 -5.72
C ALA A 26 2.64 -5.42 -5.41
N GLU A 27 3.14 -4.64 -6.38
CA GLU A 27 3.09 -3.19 -6.34
C GLU A 27 2.42 -2.62 -7.59
N TYR A 28 1.74 -1.49 -7.41
CA TYR A 28 1.03 -0.79 -8.45
C TYR A 28 1.32 0.70 -8.34
N GLU A 29 1.76 1.32 -9.43
CA GLU A 29 1.91 2.76 -9.51
C GLU A 29 0.64 3.40 -10.08
N TYR A 30 0.15 4.41 -9.38
CA TYR A 30 -0.94 5.27 -9.83
C TYR A 30 -0.41 6.59 -10.37
N TYR A 31 -0.77 6.86 -11.62
CA TYR A 31 -0.46 8.09 -12.34
C TYR A 31 -1.72 8.91 -12.56
N PHE A 32 -1.61 10.22 -12.37
CA PHE A 32 -2.65 11.19 -12.69
C PHE A 32 -2.06 12.35 -13.48
N PHE A 33 -2.62 12.65 -14.66
CA PHE A 33 -2.04 13.57 -15.66
C PHE A 33 -0.55 13.26 -15.94
N GLY A 34 -0.22 11.97 -16.09
CA GLY A 34 1.14 11.51 -16.38
C GLY A 34 2.15 11.66 -15.22
N LYS A 35 1.71 12.11 -14.04
CA LYS A 35 2.56 12.22 -12.85
C LYS A 35 2.25 11.10 -11.86
N LYS A 36 3.29 10.42 -11.36
CA LYS A 36 3.13 9.42 -10.30
C LYS A 36 2.59 10.12 -9.04
N LYS A 37 1.50 9.61 -8.50
CA LYS A 37 0.87 10.12 -7.27
C LYS A 37 1.10 9.22 -6.09
N THR A 38 0.94 7.92 -6.32
CA THR A 38 0.94 6.92 -5.26
C THR A 38 1.54 5.62 -5.79
N THR A 39 2.25 4.90 -4.93
CA THR A 39 2.55 3.48 -5.12
C THR A 39 1.71 2.70 -4.11
N PHE A 40 0.88 1.79 -4.59
CA PHE A 40 0.11 0.86 -3.79
C PHE A 40 0.90 -0.44 -3.66
N SER A 41 1.05 -0.95 -2.45
CA SER A 41 1.72 -2.22 -2.19
C SER A 41 0.73 -3.17 -1.52
N ILE A 42 0.56 -4.35 -2.11
CA ILE A 42 -0.24 -5.43 -1.54
C ILE A 42 0.68 -6.26 -0.65
N CYS A 43 0.39 -6.30 0.65
CA CYS A 43 1.20 -7.03 1.60
C CYS A 43 0.44 -8.22 2.20
N LYS A 44 1.04 -9.40 2.18
CA LYS A 44 0.57 -10.57 2.95
C LYS A 44 1.02 -10.43 4.39
N ILE A 45 0.10 -10.62 5.33
CA ILE A 45 0.40 -10.59 6.76
C ILE A 45 1.06 -11.92 7.15
N LYS A 46 2.29 -11.87 7.68
CA LYS A 46 2.97 -13.02 8.30
C LYS A 46 2.73 -13.06 9.81
N ASN A 47 2.65 -11.88 10.45
CA ASN A 47 2.41 -11.74 11.89
C ASN A 47 1.27 -10.75 12.17
N PRO A 48 0.08 -11.21 12.63
CA PRO A 48 -1.09 -10.36 12.79
C PRO A 48 -1.02 -9.40 13.99
N VAL A 49 -0.03 -9.56 14.89
CA VAL A 49 0.17 -8.70 16.06
C VAL A 49 1.14 -7.55 15.76
N THR A 50 1.71 -7.52 14.55
CA THR A 50 2.68 -6.50 14.16
C THR A 50 2.08 -5.09 14.09
N ARG A 51 2.97 -4.11 13.99
CA ARG A 51 2.64 -2.71 13.77
C ARG A 51 3.33 -2.23 12.51
N ILE A 52 2.60 -1.48 11.71
CA ILE A 52 3.08 -0.87 10.48
C ILE A 52 3.75 0.46 10.81
N VAL A 53 4.99 0.64 10.35
CA VAL A 53 5.71 1.90 10.49
C VAL A 53 5.43 2.79 9.26
N ILE A 54 5.07 4.04 9.50
CA ILE A 54 4.90 5.08 8.50
C ILE A 54 5.95 6.15 8.73
N GLN A 55 6.74 6.45 7.69
CA GLN A 55 7.84 7.41 7.73
C GLN A 55 7.53 8.62 6.85
N GLY A 56 8.01 9.79 7.25
CA GLY A 56 8.02 10.98 6.41
C GLY A 56 9.10 10.84 5.32
N VAL A 57 8.74 11.16 4.07
CA VAL A 57 9.65 11.07 2.91
C VAL A 57 10.29 12.43 2.60
N SER A 58 9.49 13.50 2.62
CA SER A 58 9.93 14.87 2.25
C SER A 58 10.16 15.79 3.46
N GLU A 59 9.61 15.44 4.61
CA GLU A 59 9.65 16.23 5.84
C GLU A 59 10.08 15.33 7.00
N VAL A 60 10.86 15.87 7.95
CA VAL A 60 11.30 15.15 9.15
C VAL A 60 10.11 15.05 10.12
N PHE A 61 9.18 14.15 9.79
CA PHE A 61 8.14 13.74 10.71
C PHE A 61 8.64 12.59 11.58
N PRO A 62 8.30 12.56 12.88
CA PRO A 62 8.56 11.40 13.70
C PRO A 62 7.84 10.17 13.11
N ASP A 63 8.54 9.04 13.11
CA ASP A 63 7.99 7.76 12.66
C ASP A 63 6.71 7.45 13.45
N ASN A 64 5.66 7.11 12.71
CA ASN A 64 4.42 6.66 13.32
C ASN A 64 4.34 5.14 13.25
N SER A 65 3.81 4.52 14.30
CA SER A 65 3.64 3.07 14.37
C SER A 65 2.17 2.76 14.61
N ILE A 66 1.52 2.12 13.65
CA ILE A 66 0.07 1.86 13.67
C ILE A 66 -0.18 0.35 13.81
N PRO A 67 -1.02 -0.10 14.75
CA PRO A 67 -1.35 -1.53 14.89
C PRO A 67 -1.97 -2.10 13.61
N LEU A 68 -1.55 -3.28 13.17
CA LEU A 68 -2.08 -3.88 11.94
C LEU A 68 -3.60 -4.12 12.00
N LYS A 69 -4.16 -4.35 13.20
CA LYS A 69 -5.60 -4.55 13.42
C LYS A 69 -6.53 -3.39 12.99
N VAL A 70 -6.00 -2.19 12.76
CA VAL A 70 -6.82 -1.04 12.29
C VAL A 70 -6.88 -0.92 10.77
N PHE A 71 -6.07 -1.70 10.05
CA PHE A 71 -6.08 -1.70 8.60
C PHE A 71 -7.19 -2.62 8.08
N PRO A 72 -7.87 -2.26 6.97
CA PRO A 72 -8.73 -3.19 6.25
C PRO A 72 -7.96 -4.44 5.86
N LYS A 73 -8.59 -5.60 6.05
CA LYS A 73 -8.03 -6.89 5.69
C LYS A 73 -8.81 -7.50 4.55
N PHE A 74 -8.09 -8.16 3.67
CA PHE A 74 -8.62 -8.83 2.49
C PHE A 74 -8.27 -10.31 2.52
N GLU A 75 -9.15 -11.14 1.97
CA GLU A 75 -8.92 -12.58 1.90
C GLU A 75 -8.07 -12.95 0.68
N THR A 76 -8.17 -12.15 -0.39
CA THR A 76 -7.47 -12.40 -1.65
C THR A 76 -6.83 -11.13 -2.22
N THR A 77 -5.78 -11.30 -3.03
CA THR A 77 -5.18 -10.19 -3.77
C THR A 77 -6.13 -9.66 -4.86
N ALA A 78 -7.03 -10.50 -5.39
CA ALA A 78 -7.97 -10.12 -6.45
C ALA A 78 -8.98 -9.05 -5.99
N GLU A 79 -9.42 -9.12 -4.73
CA GLU A 79 -10.28 -8.08 -4.12
C GLU A 79 -9.57 -6.73 -4.10
N ILE A 80 -8.31 -6.73 -3.65
CA ILE A 80 -7.48 -5.52 -3.60
C ILE A 80 -7.20 -4.99 -5.01
N GLU A 81 -6.86 -5.86 -5.96
CA GLU A 81 -6.60 -5.46 -7.34
C GLU A 81 -7.83 -4.79 -7.97
N LYS A 82 -9.03 -5.29 -7.69
CA LYS A 82 -10.27 -4.65 -8.13
C LYS A 82 -10.39 -3.22 -7.59
N GLU A 83 -10.14 -3.00 -6.30
CA GLU A 83 -10.17 -1.65 -5.71
C GLU A 83 -9.11 -0.72 -6.33
N ILE A 84 -7.91 -1.22 -6.61
CA ILE A 84 -6.86 -0.41 -7.25
C ILE A 84 -7.28 0.00 -8.66
N TYR A 85 -7.83 -0.91 -9.46
CA TYR A 85 -8.24 -0.63 -10.83
C TYR A 85 -9.52 0.21 -10.95
N GLU A 86 -10.30 0.38 -9.88
CA GLU A 86 -11.38 1.37 -9.85
C GLU A 86 -10.86 2.82 -10.01
N LEU A 87 -9.58 3.07 -9.75
CA LEU A 87 -8.93 4.37 -9.97
C LEU A 87 -8.52 4.61 -11.44
N ASP A 88 -8.57 3.58 -12.29
CA ASP A 88 -8.14 3.60 -13.70
C ASP A 88 -9.31 3.79 -14.68
N GLN A 89 -10.32 4.58 -14.28
CA GLN A 89 -11.54 4.79 -15.09
C GLN A 89 -11.51 6.07 -15.94
N ASP A 90 -10.61 7.01 -15.64
CA ASP A 90 -10.51 8.29 -16.33
C ASP A 90 -9.42 8.28 -17.40
N LYS A 91 -9.57 9.12 -18.43
CA LYS A 91 -8.54 9.28 -19.48
C LYS A 91 -7.20 9.80 -18.95
N ASP A 92 -7.25 10.48 -17.81
CA ASP A 92 -6.11 11.12 -17.18
C ASP A 92 -5.50 10.28 -16.05
N SER A 93 -6.15 9.16 -15.67
CA SER A 93 -5.60 8.18 -14.74
C SER A 93 -4.95 7.00 -15.46
N LYS A 94 -3.99 6.38 -14.79
CA LYS A 94 -3.36 5.14 -15.24
C LYS A 94 -2.83 4.34 -14.05
N ILE A 95 -3.13 3.04 -14.01
CA ILE A 95 -2.52 2.09 -13.08
C ILE A 95 -1.49 1.24 -13.83
N VAL A 96 -0.31 1.03 -13.23
CA VAL A 96 0.75 0.17 -13.77
C VAL A 96 1.24 -0.78 -12.69
N LYS A 97 1.19 -2.09 -12.95
CA LYS A 97 1.83 -3.10 -12.09
C LYS A 97 3.35 -3.06 -12.29
N VAL A 98 4.12 -3.08 -11.21
CA VAL A 98 5.59 -3.00 -11.20
C VAL A 98 6.24 -4.28 -10.69
#